data_AF-A0A6I0JFE9-F1
#
_entry.id   AF-A0A6I0JFE9-F1
#
_cell.length_a   1.000
_cell.length_b   1.000
_cell.length_c   1.000
_cell.angle_alpha   90.00
_cell.angle_beta   90.00
_cell.angle_gamma   90.00
#
_symmetry.space_group_name_H-M   'P 1'
#
loop_
_entity.id
_entity.type
_entity.pdbx_description
1 polymer ?
#
loop_
_entity_poly.entity_id
_entity_poly.type
_entity_poly.pdbx_seq_one_letter_code
_entity_poly.pdbx_strand_id
1 'polypeptide(L)'
;LQLLKEDGSAFASMNPDALSTQLKELFNKINDIEKGLEATLKGDNKIKAFVLSVPQKDATNAEIKYWVTSGSLANGFNERTLIQQFNIEKYDASGIMLRTCMQGGTTHDSEQELINSLRYGLLSRERIISKEDIKSYLLHKLGKHVESVEVGNGVTISPDSKKGLIRVTEVKIKFGQFDKDEIPNLEELAHYLEKDLTERSVCNSNYKIKFV
;
A
#
# COMPACT_ATOMS: atom_id res chain seq x y z
N LEU A 1 7.14 39.69 47.26
CA LEU A 1 7.77 38.53 47.94
C LEU A 1 6.84 37.79 48.91
N GLN A 2 5.79 38.44 49.43
CA GLN A 2 4.78 37.77 50.29
C GLN A 2 3.71 37.02 49.45
N LEU A 3 3.28 37.58 48.32
CA LEU A 3 2.31 36.95 47.39
C LEU A 3 2.81 35.61 46.79
N LEU A 4 4.08 35.55 46.38
CA LEU A 4 4.74 34.33 45.88
C LEU A 4 4.88 33.24 46.96
N LYS A 5 4.86 33.63 48.24
CA LYS A 5 4.97 32.71 49.38
C LYS A 5 3.59 32.16 49.77
N GLU A 6 2.52 32.96 49.60
CA GLU A 6 1.14 32.54 49.77
C GLU A 6 0.68 31.61 48.62
N ASP A 7 1.02 31.91 47.36
CA ASP A 7 0.71 31.03 46.22
C ASP A 7 1.46 29.69 46.31
N GLY A 8 2.72 29.70 46.76
CA GLY A 8 3.48 28.46 47.01
C GLY A 8 2.89 27.59 48.12
N SER A 9 2.21 28.20 49.10
CA SER A 9 1.54 27.48 50.20
C SER A 9 0.17 26.92 49.81
N ALA A 10 -0.54 27.56 48.87
CA ALA A 10 -1.77 27.03 48.29
C ALA A 10 -1.49 25.77 47.44
N PHE A 11 -0.34 25.71 46.75
CA PHE A 11 0.09 24.52 46.00
C PHE A 11 0.65 23.39 46.88
N ALA A 12 1.23 23.69 48.04
CA ALA A 12 1.68 22.67 49.00
C ALA A 12 0.53 22.01 49.80
N SER A 13 -0.65 22.65 49.82
CA SER A 13 -1.88 22.15 50.48
C SER A 13 -2.59 21.05 49.67
N MET A 14 -2.40 21.02 48.34
CA MET A 14 -2.92 19.94 47.49
C MET A 14 -1.89 18.81 47.43
N ASN A 15 -2.02 17.86 48.36
CA ASN A 15 -1.29 16.59 48.45
C ASN A 15 -0.58 16.19 47.13
N PRO A 16 0.73 16.51 46.97
CA PRO A 16 1.48 16.17 45.76
C PRO A 16 1.55 14.65 45.56
N ASP A 17 1.44 13.88 46.65
CA ASP A 17 1.35 12.43 46.62
C ASP A 17 0.02 11.93 46.01
N ALA A 18 -1.09 12.64 46.24
CA ALA A 18 -2.38 12.29 45.66
C ALA A 18 -2.39 12.56 44.14
N LEU A 19 -1.81 13.69 43.70
CA LEU A 19 -1.63 14.01 42.29
C LEU A 19 -0.69 13.02 41.59
N SER A 20 0.44 12.66 42.21
CA SER A 20 1.38 11.67 41.69
C SER A 20 0.75 10.28 41.58
N THR A 21 -0.08 9.90 42.56
CA THR A 21 -0.86 8.66 42.54
C THR A 21 -1.89 8.67 41.42
N GLN A 22 -2.64 9.76 41.25
CA GLN A 22 -3.59 9.91 40.14
C GLN A 22 -2.90 9.90 38.77
N LEU A 23 -1.71 10.50 38.65
CA LEU A 23 -0.94 10.48 37.42
C LEU A 23 -0.47 9.06 37.07
N LYS A 24 0.03 8.30 38.06
CA LYS A 24 0.39 6.89 37.90
C LYS A 24 -0.81 6.03 37.53
N GLU A 25 -1.97 6.29 38.13
CA GLU A 25 -3.20 5.59 37.82
C GLU A 25 -3.67 5.88 36.38
N LEU A 26 -3.52 7.12 35.92
CA LEU A 26 -3.75 7.51 34.52
C LEU A 26 -2.79 6.81 33.56
N PHE A 27 -1.50 6.77 33.88
CA PHE A 27 -0.50 6.04 33.08
C PHE A 27 -0.81 4.54 33.01
N ASN A 28 -1.24 3.93 34.11
CA ASN A 28 -1.66 2.53 34.13
C ASN A 28 -2.93 2.31 33.28
N LYS A 29 -3.92 3.21 33.37
CA LYS A 29 -5.12 3.15 32.51
C LYS A 29 -4.79 3.31 31.03
N ILE A 30 -3.86 4.20 30.68
CA ILE A 30 -3.38 4.35 29.29
C ILE A 30 -2.69 3.06 28.82
N ASN A 31 -1.80 2.48 29.63
CA ASN A 31 -1.16 1.20 29.31
C ASN A 31 -2.16 0.03 29.17
N ASP A 32 -3.21 -0.01 29.99
CA ASP A 32 -4.24 -1.04 29.89
C ASP A 32 -5.12 -0.83 28.65
N ILE A 33 -5.38 0.42 28.26
CA ILE A 33 -6.03 0.75 26.98
C ILE A 33 -5.14 0.36 25.80
N GLU A 34 -3.83 0.64 25.84
CA GLU A 34 -2.87 0.23 24.81
C GLU A 34 -2.80 -1.30 24.70
N LYS A 35 -2.72 -2.03 25.82
CA LYS A 35 -2.74 -3.50 25.82
C LYS A 35 -4.09 -4.06 25.33
N GLY A 36 -5.19 -3.42 25.69
CA GLY A 36 -6.53 -3.76 25.20
C GLY A 36 -6.63 -3.54 23.69
N LEU A 37 -6.11 -2.42 23.19
CA LEU A 37 -6.02 -2.10 21.77
C LEU A 37 -5.11 -3.09 21.03
N GLU A 38 -3.94 -3.45 21.58
CA GLU A 38 -3.07 -4.48 21.03
C GLU A 38 -3.74 -5.86 21.01
N ALA A 39 -4.54 -6.20 22.02
CA ALA A 39 -5.29 -7.46 22.07
C ALA A 39 -6.43 -7.49 21.04
N THR A 40 -7.13 -6.37 20.85
CA THR A 40 -8.13 -6.20 19.79
C THR A 40 -7.50 -6.23 18.39
N LEU A 41 -6.33 -5.62 18.21
CA LEU A 41 -5.56 -5.66 16.95
C LEU A 41 -4.95 -7.05 16.67
N LYS A 42 -4.67 -7.86 17.70
CA LYS A 42 -4.24 -9.26 17.55
C LYS A 42 -5.41 -10.21 17.22
N GLY A 43 -6.65 -9.77 17.41
CA GLY A 43 -7.86 -10.56 17.24
C GLY A 43 -8.31 -10.76 15.80
N ASP A 44 -7.94 -9.88 14.87
CA ASP A 44 -8.28 -10.01 13.45
C ASP A 44 -7.13 -9.52 12.57
N ASN A 45 -6.68 -10.41 11.69
CA ASN A 45 -5.76 -10.14 10.57
C ASN A 45 -4.31 -9.76 10.93
N LYS A 46 -3.50 -10.76 11.31
CA LYS A 46 -2.03 -10.63 11.20
C LYS A 46 -1.68 -10.34 9.73
N ILE A 47 -1.25 -9.11 9.44
CA ILE A 47 -0.58 -8.76 8.19
C ILE A 47 0.65 -9.67 8.10
N LYS A 48 0.55 -10.74 7.30
CA LYS A 48 1.65 -11.65 7.02
C LYS A 48 2.44 -11.02 5.87
N ALA A 49 3.64 -10.51 6.13
CA ALA A 49 4.55 -10.05 5.10
C ALA A 49 5.81 -10.93 5.09
N PHE A 50 6.34 -11.22 3.90
CA PHE A 50 7.58 -11.98 3.74
C PHE A 50 8.70 -11.06 3.31
N VAL A 51 9.85 -11.14 3.99
CA VAL A 51 11.08 -10.43 3.61
C VAL A 51 12.15 -11.47 3.31
N LEU A 52 12.69 -11.44 2.09
CA LEU A 52 13.86 -12.21 1.72
C LEU A 52 15.09 -11.33 1.85
N SER A 53 15.99 -11.69 2.76
CA SER A 53 17.28 -11.02 2.92
C SER A 53 18.44 -12.00 2.65
N VAL A 54 19.50 -11.50 2.01
CA VAL A 54 20.76 -12.23 1.86
C VAL A 54 21.77 -11.55 2.79
N PRO A 55 21.98 -12.07 4.02
CA PRO A 55 22.91 -11.45 4.95
C PRO A 55 24.35 -11.57 4.44
N GLN A 56 25.19 -10.59 4.79
CA GLN A 56 26.63 -10.71 4.56
C GLN A 56 27.22 -11.82 5.44
N LYS A 57 28.35 -12.37 4.99
CA LYS A 57 29.12 -13.35 5.76
C LYS A 57 29.50 -12.73 7.11
N ASP A 58 29.19 -13.44 8.20
CA ASP A 58 29.44 -13.04 9.60
C ASP A 58 28.53 -11.92 10.17
N ALA A 59 27.41 -11.59 9.51
CA ALA A 59 26.43 -10.66 10.07
C ALA A 59 25.71 -11.23 11.30
N THR A 60 25.78 -10.52 12.44
CA THR A 60 25.13 -10.93 13.71
C THR A 60 23.73 -10.32 13.91
N ASN A 61 23.50 -9.11 13.40
CA ASN A 61 22.27 -8.35 13.59
C ASN A 61 21.72 -7.85 12.25
N ALA A 62 20.39 -7.76 12.14
CA ALA A 62 19.69 -7.15 11.02
C ALA A 62 18.66 -6.14 11.54
N GLU A 63 18.65 -4.93 10.95
CA GLU A 63 17.64 -3.90 11.21
C GLU A 63 16.76 -3.78 9.95
N ILE A 64 15.44 -3.77 10.11
CA ILE A 64 14.48 -3.61 9.01
C ILE A 64 13.69 -2.31 9.25
N LYS A 65 13.71 -1.42 8.27
CA LYS A 65 12.90 -0.18 8.24
C LYS A 65 11.95 -0.27 7.05
N TYR A 66 10.68 -0.02 7.27
CA TYR A 66 9.65 -0.08 6.24
C TYR A 66 8.58 0.99 6.46
N TRP A 67 7.88 1.34 5.38
CA TRP A 67 6.72 2.21 5.42
C TRP A 67 5.45 1.36 5.41
N VAL A 68 4.44 1.80 6.16
CA VAL A 68 3.10 1.24 6.12
C VAL A 68 2.21 2.20 5.33
N THR A 69 1.31 1.65 4.52
CA THR A 69 0.33 2.43 3.75
C THR A 69 -1.06 1.89 4.05
N SER A 70 -2.10 2.70 3.80
CA SER A 70 -3.49 2.30 4.00
C SER A 70 -4.06 1.45 2.85
N GLY A 71 -3.23 1.03 1.89
CA GLY A 71 -3.63 0.14 0.79
C GLY A 71 -4.87 0.64 0.04
N SER A 72 -5.87 -0.23 -0.12
CA SER A 72 -7.13 0.07 -0.80
C SER A 72 -7.97 1.18 -0.14
N LEU A 73 -7.82 1.41 1.17
CA LEU A 73 -8.60 2.43 1.91
C LEU A 73 -8.24 3.86 1.50
N ALA A 74 -7.06 4.08 0.92
CA ALA A 74 -6.64 5.40 0.45
C ALA A 74 -7.18 5.73 -0.94
N ASN A 75 -7.76 4.76 -1.66
CA ASN A 75 -8.34 5.01 -2.98
C ASN A 75 -9.58 5.91 -2.84
N GLY A 76 -9.77 6.82 -3.80
CA GLY A 76 -10.94 7.70 -3.81
C GLY A 76 -10.74 9.06 -3.12
N PHE A 77 -9.62 9.26 -2.41
CA PHE A 77 -9.26 10.59 -1.90
C PHE A 77 -9.03 11.55 -3.06
N ASN A 78 -9.71 12.69 -3.03
CA ASN A 78 -9.79 13.62 -4.15
C ASN A 78 -9.51 15.05 -3.69
N GLU A 79 -9.70 16.02 -4.58
CA GLU A 79 -9.42 17.44 -4.33
C GLU A 79 -10.18 18.02 -3.13
N ARG A 80 -11.30 17.39 -2.73
CA ARG A 80 -12.11 17.78 -1.56
C ARG A 80 -11.65 17.13 -0.25
N THR A 81 -10.73 16.18 -0.32
CA THR A 81 -10.17 15.52 0.87
C THR A 81 -9.20 16.48 1.55
N LEU A 82 -9.51 16.85 2.80
CA LEU A 82 -8.67 17.73 3.59
C LEU A 82 -7.38 16.99 4.01
N ILE A 83 -6.24 17.52 3.59
CA ILE A 83 -4.93 17.01 4.03
C ILE A 83 -4.41 17.93 5.13
N GLN A 84 -4.30 17.39 6.34
CA GLN A 84 -3.75 18.11 7.48
C GLN A 84 -2.24 17.88 7.58
N GLN A 85 -1.49 18.97 7.70
CA GLN A 85 -0.06 18.91 7.93
C GLN A 85 0.21 18.63 9.41
N PHE A 86 1.05 17.63 9.70
CA PHE A 86 1.46 17.33 11.08
C PHE A 86 2.38 18.42 11.69
N ASN A 87 3.14 19.13 10.85
CA ASN A 87 4.02 20.22 11.28
C ASN A 87 3.70 21.52 10.52
N ILE A 88 2.92 22.40 11.15
CA ILE A 88 2.26 23.58 10.57
C ILE A 88 3.25 24.69 10.16
N GLU A 89 4.52 24.61 10.56
CA GLU A 89 5.45 25.74 10.46
C GLU A 89 5.98 26.03 9.05
N LYS A 90 5.83 25.12 8.09
CA LYS A 90 6.47 25.24 6.76
C LYS A 90 5.56 25.66 5.61
N TYR A 91 4.27 25.32 5.67
CA TYR A 91 3.35 25.53 4.55
C TYR A 91 1.99 26.00 5.08
N ASP A 92 1.29 26.81 4.29
CA ASP A 92 -0.11 27.12 4.57
C ASP A 92 -0.95 25.87 4.27
N ALA A 93 -1.46 25.24 5.33
CA ALA A 93 -2.30 24.04 5.23
C ALA A 93 -3.56 24.27 4.36
N SER A 94 -4.03 25.52 4.25
CA SER A 94 -5.20 25.90 3.47
C SER A 94 -5.01 25.73 1.95
N GLY A 95 -3.75 25.72 1.49
CA GLY A 95 -3.41 25.60 0.07
C GLY A 95 -3.07 24.19 -0.40
N ILE A 96 -3.08 23.19 0.49
CA ILE A 96 -2.67 21.82 0.17
C ILE A 96 -3.92 21.03 -0.27
N MET A 97 -3.95 20.68 -1.54
CA MET A 97 -5.02 19.86 -2.12
C MET A 97 -4.44 18.85 -3.11
N LEU A 98 -5.17 17.73 -3.27
CA LEU A 98 -4.88 16.79 -4.34
C LEU A 98 -5.28 17.40 -5.68
N ARG A 99 -4.46 17.17 -6.71
CA ARG A 99 -4.78 17.53 -8.11
C ARG A 99 -5.50 16.42 -8.86
N THR A 100 -5.43 15.21 -8.34
CA THR A 100 -5.99 14.00 -8.93
C THR A 100 -6.47 13.09 -7.81
N CYS A 101 -7.41 12.19 -8.12
CA CYS A 101 -7.85 11.18 -7.19
C CYS A 101 -6.70 10.21 -6.86
N MET A 102 -6.54 9.82 -5.60
CA MET A 102 -5.66 8.72 -5.22
C MET A 102 -6.23 7.40 -5.71
N GLN A 103 -5.41 6.62 -6.40
CA GLN A 103 -5.76 5.36 -7.03
C GLN A 103 -4.57 4.39 -6.96
N GLY A 104 -4.83 3.10 -7.14
CA GLY A 104 -3.80 2.06 -7.22
C GLY A 104 -3.33 1.51 -5.87
N GLY A 105 -3.93 1.93 -4.76
CA GLY A 105 -3.76 1.30 -3.46
C GLY A 105 -4.37 -0.10 -3.47
N THR A 106 -3.59 -1.12 -3.11
CA THR A 106 -4.02 -2.52 -3.06
C THR A 106 -3.70 -3.11 -1.69
N THR A 107 -4.60 -3.93 -1.18
CA THR A 107 -4.39 -4.67 0.08
C THR A 107 -4.45 -6.17 -0.23
N HIS A 108 -3.42 -6.90 0.19
CA HIS A 108 -3.37 -8.36 0.06
C HIS A 108 -3.84 -8.98 1.37
N ASP A 109 -5.14 -9.24 1.45
CA ASP A 109 -5.78 -9.75 2.67
C ASP A 109 -5.83 -11.28 2.69
N SER A 110 -5.82 -11.92 1.52
CA SER A 110 -5.94 -13.37 1.43
C SER A 110 -4.59 -14.11 1.46
N GLU A 111 -4.57 -15.30 2.07
CA GLU A 111 -3.37 -16.15 2.08
C GLU A 111 -2.92 -16.54 0.66
N GLN A 112 -3.87 -16.70 -0.26
CA GLN A 112 -3.61 -17.00 -1.65
C GLN A 112 -2.91 -15.84 -2.38
N GLU A 113 -3.31 -14.59 -2.12
CA GLU A 113 -2.62 -13.42 -2.65
C GLU A 113 -1.19 -13.35 -2.14
N LEU A 114 -0.98 -13.58 -0.85
CA LEU A 114 0.36 -13.57 -0.28
C LEU A 114 1.27 -14.64 -0.89
N ILE A 115 0.74 -15.85 -1.12
CA ILE A 115 1.46 -16.92 -1.83
C ILE A 115 1.80 -16.48 -3.27
N ASN A 116 0.88 -15.82 -3.96
CA ASN A 116 1.12 -15.33 -5.31
C ASN A 116 2.19 -14.23 -5.33
N SER A 117 2.17 -13.29 -4.38
CA SER A 117 3.20 -12.25 -4.22
C SER A 117 4.58 -12.87 -3.95
N LEU A 118 4.64 -13.86 -3.06
CA LEU A 118 5.88 -14.58 -2.76
C LEU A 118 6.40 -15.33 -3.99
N ARG A 119 5.53 -16.05 -4.70
CA ARG A 119 5.89 -16.77 -5.93
C ARG A 119 6.45 -15.83 -6.98
N TYR A 120 5.79 -14.69 -7.22
CA TYR A 120 6.26 -13.68 -8.16
C TYR A 120 7.64 -13.13 -7.76
N GLY A 121 7.83 -12.78 -6.48
CA GLY A 121 9.11 -12.27 -5.98
C GLY A 121 10.27 -13.28 -6.12
N LEU A 122 10.02 -14.56 -5.86
CA LEU A 122 11.04 -15.60 -5.93
C LEU A 122 11.38 -16.05 -7.36
N LEU A 123 10.35 -16.22 -8.21
CA LEU A 123 10.49 -16.79 -9.55
C LEU A 123 10.88 -15.72 -10.57
N SER A 124 10.10 -14.64 -10.64
CA SER A 124 10.25 -13.62 -11.67
C SER A 124 11.31 -12.57 -11.29
N ARG A 125 11.54 -12.34 -9.99
CA ARG A 125 12.47 -11.32 -9.48
C ARG A 125 12.28 -9.97 -10.18
N GLU A 126 11.01 -9.56 -10.30
CA GLU A 126 10.56 -8.37 -11.01
C GLU A 126 10.84 -8.31 -12.53
N ARG A 127 11.22 -9.42 -13.16
CA ARG A 127 11.49 -9.51 -14.59
C ARG A 127 10.48 -10.40 -15.29
N ILE A 128 10.07 -10.00 -16.48
CA ILE A 128 9.11 -10.75 -17.30
C ILE A 128 9.85 -11.36 -18.50
N ILE A 129 9.86 -12.70 -18.55
CA ILE A 129 10.55 -13.46 -19.59
C ILE A 129 9.60 -14.47 -20.26
N SER A 130 8.80 -15.16 -19.46
CA SER A 130 7.88 -16.22 -19.89
C SER A 130 6.41 -15.79 -19.85
N LYS A 131 5.52 -16.59 -20.45
CA LYS A 131 4.07 -16.38 -20.35
C LYS A 131 3.59 -16.55 -18.91
N GLU A 132 4.22 -17.45 -18.17
CA GLU A 132 3.96 -17.71 -16.76
C GLU A 132 4.31 -16.49 -15.90
N ASP A 133 5.41 -15.79 -16.20
CA ASP A 133 5.76 -14.54 -15.50
C ASP A 133 4.70 -13.45 -15.68
N ILE A 134 4.12 -13.34 -16.89
CA ILE A 134 3.01 -12.39 -17.16
C ILE A 134 1.80 -12.74 -16.29
N LYS A 135 1.44 -14.02 -16.20
CA LYS A 135 0.32 -14.48 -15.37
C LYS A 135 0.60 -14.23 -13.89
N SER A 136 1.78 -14.61 -13.40
CA SER A 136 2.18 -14.37 -12.01
C SER A 136 2.20 -12.90 -11.65
N TYR A 137 2.66 -12.03 -12.56
CA TYR A 137 2.63 -10.59 -12.38
C TYR A 137 1.21 -10.03 -12.27
N LEU A 138 0.32 -10.43 -13.18
CA LEU A 138 -1.06 -9.95 -13.18
C LEU A 138 -1.86 -10.46 -11.97
N LEU A 139 -1.66 -11.72 -11.58
CA LEU A 139 -2.24 -12.27 -10.34
C LEU A 139 -1.70 -11.57 -9.09
N HIS A 140 -0.42 -11.19 -9.09
CA HIS A 140 0.16 -10.40 -8.01
C HIS A 140 -0.44 -8.99 -7.95
N LYS A 141 -0.61 -8.30 -9.07
CA LYS A 141 -1.11 -6.92 -9.10
C LYS A 141 -2.61 -6.77 -8.89
N LEU A 142 -3.40 -7.64 -9.50
CA LEU A 142 -4.87 -7.56 -9.49
C LEU A 142 -5.49 -8.47 -8.42
N GLY A 143 -4.72 -9.37 -7.82
CA GLY A 143 -5.15 -10.20 -6.71
C GLY A 143 -6.41 -11.01 -7.00
N LYS A 144 -7.33 -11.03 -6.04
CA LYS A 144 -8.61 -11.74 -6.07
C LYS A 144 -9.57 -11.33 -7.18
N HIS A 145 -9.37 -10.19 -7.84
CA HIS A 145 -10.28 -9.72 -8.88
C HIS A 145 -10.19 -10.52 -10.18
N VAL A 146 -9.09 -11.25 -10.40
CA VAL A 146 -8.85 -12.00 -11.65
C VAL A 146 -9.34 -13.43 -11.53
N GLU A 147 -10.23 -13.84 -12.44
CA GLU A 147 -10.68 -15.22 -12.60
C GLU A 147 -9.73 -16.00 -13.50
N SER A 148 -9.35 -15.43 -14.65
CA SER A 148 -8.44 -16.08 -15.59
C SER A 148 -7.61 -15.09 -16.40
N VAL A 149 -6.41 -15.54 -16.81
CA VAL A 149 -5.49 -14.79 -17.68
C VAL A 149 -5.06 -15.67 -18.84
N GLU A 150 -5.37 -15.23 -20.05
CA GLU A 150 -4.95 -15.87 -21.29
C GLU A 150 -3.90 -15.02 -22.00
N VAL A 151 -2.77 -15.63 -22.35
CA VAL A 151 -1.66 -14.95 -23.04
C VAL A 151 -1.50 -15.52 -24.43
N GLY A 152 -1.73 -14.67 -25.44
CA GLY A 152 -1.70 -15.02 -26.86
C GLY A 152 -0.84 -14.09 -27.68
N ASN A 153 -0.74 -14.41 -28.97
CA ASN A 153 -0.12 -13.52 -29.95
C ASN A 153 -1.21 -12.62 -30.54
N GLY A 154 -0.92 -11.33 -30.63
CA GLY A 154 -1.82 -10.34 -31.21
C GLY A 154 -1.08 -9.38 -32.14
N VAL A 155 -1.88 -8.51 -32.76
CA VAL A 155 -1.40 -7.39 -33.55
C VAL A 155 -2.14 -6.14 -33.13
N THR A 156 -1.45 -5.01 -33.10
CA THR A 156 -2.08 -3.70 -32.88
C THR A 156 -1.52 -2.68 -33.86
N ILE A 157 -2.21 -1.55 -34.00
CA ILE A 157 -1.75 -0.43 -34.84
C ILE A 157 -0.69 0.32 -34.05
N SER A 158 0.45 0.61 -34.68
CA SER A 158 1.50 1.39 -34.02
C SER A 158 1.00 2.82 -33.73
N PRO A 159 1.36 3.41 -32.58
CA PRO A 159 1.13 4.84 -32.35
C PRO A 159 1.98 5.74 -33.26
N ASP A 160 3.06 5.20 -33.85
CA ASP A 160 3.89 5.89 -34.84
C ASP A 160 3.25 5.79 -36.23
N SER A 161 2.93 6.93 -36.84
CA SER A 161 2.29 7.00 -38.16
C SER A 161 3.13 6.38 -39.29
N LYS A 162 4.45 6.18 -39.08
CA LYS A 162 5.36 5.52 -40.02
C LYS A 162 5.37 4.00 -39.90
N LYS A 163 4.78 3.44 -38.84
CA LYS A 163 4.72 2.01 -38.59
C LYS A 163 3.26 1.57 -38.69
N GLY A 164 3.00 0.54 -39.50
CA GLY A 164 1.66 -0.03 -39.64
C GLY A 164 1.28 -0.92 -38.46
N LEU A 165 1.04 -2.21 -38.75
CA LEU A 165 0.74 -3.20 -37.73
C LEU A 165 2.03 -3.66 -37.02
N ILE A 166 1.99 -3.66 -35.69
CA ILE A 166 3.05 -4.20 -34.84
C ILE A 166 2.58 -5.47 -34.15
N ARG A 167 3.48 -6.43 -33.98
CA ARG A 167 3.23 -7.63 -33.18
C ARG A 167 3.22 -7.26 -31.71
N VAL A 168 2.22 -7.76 -30.98
CA VAL A 168 2.06 -7.58 -29.55
C VAL A 168 1.74 -8.92 -28.88
N THR A 169 2.10 -9.06 -27.62
CA THR A 169 1.55 -10.11 -26.77
C THR A 169 0.20 -9.63 -26.26
N GLU A 170 -0.87 -10.28 -26.72
CA GLU A 170 -2.23 -9.98 -26.27
C GLU A 170 -2.51 -10.75 -24.98
N VAL A 171 -2.93 -10.02 -23.96
CA VAL A 171 -3.29 -10.59 -22.66
C VAL A 171 -4.75 -10.31 -22.39
N LYS A 172 -5.55 -11.38 -22.32
CA LYS A 172 -6.96 -11.31 -22.00
C LYS A 172 -7.15 -11.61 -20.52
N ILE A 173 -7.77 -10.70 -19.80
CA ILE A 173 -8.03 -10.81 -18.37
C ILE A 173 -9.53 -10.90 -18.20
N LYS A 174 -9.99 -12.02 -17.64
CA LYS A 174 -11.37 -12.19 -17.20
C LYS A 174 -11.42 -11.91 -15.71
N PHE A 175 -12.22 -10.94 -15.32
CA PHE A 175 -12.45 -10.65 -13.92
C PHE A 175 -13.53 -11.59 -13.35
N GLY A 176 -13.44 -11.88 -12.05
CA GLY A 176 -14.45 -12.64 -11.32
C GLY A 176 -15.72 -11.84 -11.03
N GLN A 177 -16.47 -12.20 -9.99
CA GLN A 177 -17.50 -11.32 -9.45
C GLN A 177 -16.81 -10.21 -8.63
N PHE A 178 -16.87 -8.97 -9.12
CA PHE A 178 -16.39 -7.79 -8.42
C PHE A 178 -17.39 -6.65 -8.59
N ASP A 179 -17.45 -5.76 -7.61
CA ASP A 179 -18.25 -4.54 -7.72
C ASP A 179 -17.59 -3.62 -8.75
N LYS A 180 -18.34 -3.27 -9.81
CA LYS A 180 -17.87 -2.40 -10.89
C LYS A 180 -17.43 -1.01 -10.40
N ASP A 181 -17.87 -0.62 -9.20
CA ASP A 181 -17.52 0.66 -8.56
C ASP A 181 -16.12 0.64 -7.91
N GLU A 182 -15.47 -0.51 -7.73
CA GLU A 182 -14.14 -0.60 -7.11
C GLU A 182 -12.98 -0.29 -8.09
N ILE A 183 -13.18 -0.49 -9.39
CA ILE A 183 -12.13 -0.24 -10.41
C ILE A 183 -12.56 0.93 -11.30
N PRO A 184 -12.17 2.17 -10.95
CA PRO A 184 -12.39 3.29 -11.83
C PRO A 184 -11.57 3.11 -13.11
N ASN A 185 -12.26 3.15 -14.24
CA ASN A 185 -11.71 3.21 -15.60
C ASN A 185 -10.78 2.04 -16.02
N LEU A 186 -11.40 0.98 -16.58
CA LEU A 186 -10.68 -0.17 -17.13
C LEU A 186 -9.68 0.22 -18.22
N GLU A 187 -9.93 1.25 -19.04
CA GLU A 187 -9.00 1.63 -20.10
C GLU A 187 -7.69 2.21 -19.54
N GLU A 188 -7.77 3.03 -18.50
CA GLU A 188 -6.59 3.57 -17.80
C GLU A 188 -5.81 2.46 -17.09
N LEU A 189 -6.52 1.52 -16.45
CA LEU A 189 -5.89 0.36 -15.82
C LEU A 189 -5.17 -0.53 -16.85
N ALA A 190 -5.80 -0.80 -18.01
CA ALA A 190 -5.15 -1.52 -19.11
C ALA A 190 -3.87 -0.80 -19.54
N HIS A 191 -3.94 0.52 -19.75
CA HIS A 191 -2.78 1.29 -20.18
C HIS A 191 -1.64 1.27 -19.16
N TYR A 192 -1.97 1.41 -17.87
CA TYR A 192 -1.00 1.33 -16.78
C TYR A 192 -0.32 -0.05 -16.74
N LEU A 193 -1.10 -1.13 -16.80
CA LEU A 193 -0.56 -2.49 -16.79
C LEU A 193 0.26 -2.81 -18.06
N GLU A 194 -0.15 -2.32 -19.24
CA GLU A 194 0.62 -2.44 -20.49
C GLU A 194 2.00 -1.79 -20.34
N LYS A 195 2.05 -0.60 -19.75
CA LYS A 195 3.30 0.12 -19.49
C LYS A 195 4.18 -0.63 -18.49
N ASP A 196 3.62 -1.03 -17.35
CA ASP A 196 4.35 -1.77 -16.30
C ASP A 196 4.89 -3.12 -16.81
N LEU A 197 4.16 -3.82 -17.68
CA LEU A 197 4.62 -5.05 -18.32
C LEU A 197 5.78 -4.78 -19.29
N THR A 198 5.70 -3.69 -20.05
CA THR A 198 6.73 -3.30 -21.02
C THR A 198 8.03 -2.93 -20.31
N GLU A 199 7.96 -2.16 -19.23
CA GLU A 199 9.13 -1.74 -18.44
C GLU A 199 9.84 -2.92 -17.76
N ARG A 200 9.09 -3.93 -17.30
CA ARG A 200 9.65 -5.14 -16.68
C ARG A 200 10.04 -6.24 -17.68
N SER A 201 9.74 -6.06 -18.96
CA SER A 201 10.04 -7.03 -20.00
C SER A 201 11.51 -6.96 -20.42
N VAL A 202 12.20 -8.09 -20.33
CA VAL A 202 13.63 -8.16 -20.71
C VAL A 202 13.83 -7.99 -22.23
N CYS A 203 12.82 -8.34 -23.02
CA CYS A 203 12.90 -8.34 -24.49
C CYS A 203 12.33 -7.06 -25.13
N ASN A 204 11.95 -6.06 -24.33
CA ASN A 204 11.27 -4.85 -24.80
C ASN A 204 10.04 -5.17 -25.68
N SER A 205 9.31 -6.23 -25.28
CA SER A 205 8.11 -6.69 -25.99
C SER A 205 6.95 -5.72 -25.77
N ASN A 206 6.10 -5.57 -26.79
CA ASN A 206 4.89 -4.78 -26.67
C ASN A 206 3.74 -5.64 -26.15
N TYR A 207 2.96 -5.11 -25.22
CA TYR A 207 1.82 -5.79 -24.61
C TYR A 207 0.52 -5.06 -24.94
N LYS A 208 -0.57 -5.82 -25.12
CA LYS A 208 -1.93 -5.27 -25.22
C LYS A 208 -2.85 -6.01 -24.27
N ILE A 209 -3.48 -5.29 -23.35
CA ILE A 209 -4.40 -5.85 -22.36
C ILE A 209 -5.83 -5.62 -22.84
N LYS A 210 -6.63 -6.69 -22.75
CA LYS A 210 -8.07 -6.66 -23.02
C LYS A 210 -8.81 -7.30 -21.85
N PHE A 211 -9.79 -6.58 -21.33
CA PHE A 211 -10.71 -7.12 -20.33
C PHE A 211 -11.88 -7.80 -21.06
N VAL A 212 -12.21 -9.03 -20.67
CA VAL A 212 -13.23 -9.89 -21.30
C VAL A 212 -14.30 -10.26 -20.29
#